data_AF-A0A8D8VTI0-F1
#
_entry.id   AF-A0A8D8VTI0-F1
#
_cell.length_a   1.000
_cell.length_b   1.000
_cell.length_c   1.000
_cell.angle_alpha   90.00
_cell.angle_beta   90.00
_cell.angle_gamma   90.00
#
_symmetry.space_group_name_H-M   'P 1'
#
loop_
_entity.id
_entity.type
_entity.pdbx_description
1 polymer ?
#
loop_
_entity_poly.entity_id
_entity_poly.type
_entity_poly.pdbx_seq_one_letter_code
_entity_poly.pdbx_strand_id
1 'polypeptide(L)'
;MRFLNHTILLLVVSLLMLCCRGDKKKDADKKTTFKATQEWQTVQEGDILPSGLHYRMNLETGKKEAKLIDMNDNNNDDSGKKSALTYDETKQEVNIEDKIAESIRKINDENPSVRSLDPATESEIKQLIKDGKKKENEFRSYEELKSVFDEMNITVETDSDILNKLLATFTLPANSEVVDDINMESDVINYLKDFEYLVSQIDKARHFVSRNGQ
;
A
#
# COMPACT_ATOMS: atom_id res chain seq x y z
N MET A 1 -52.55 -27.59 35.38
CA MET A 1 -52.09 -26.38 34.66
C MET A 1 -51.10 -25.50 35.44
N ARG A 2 -51.12 -25.44 36.78
CA ARG A 2 -50.20 -24.57 37.56
C ARG A 2 -48.71 -24.94 37.47
N PHE A 3 -48.37 -26.23 37.36
CA PHE A 3 -46.98 -26.69 37.26
C PHE A 3 -46.32 -26.39 35.90
N LEU A 4 -47.10 -26.42 34.81
CA LEU A 4 -46.60 -26.15 33.46
C LEU A 4 -46.24 -24.68 33.27
N ASN A 5 -47.00 -23.77 33.89
CA ASN A 5 -46.71 -22.33 33.83
C ASN A 5 -45.45 -21.97 34.63
N HIS A 6 -45.16 -22.71 35.71
CA HIS A 6 -43.96 -22.49 36.51
C HIS A 6 -42.71 -23.01 35.83
N THR A 7 -42.78 -24.17 35.15
CA THR A 7 -41.66 -24.70 34.36
C THR A 7 -41.36 -23.82 33.14
N ILE A 8 -42.39 -23.28 32.48
CA ILE A 8 -42.23 -22.32 31.38
C ILE A 8 -41.59 -21.01 31.88
N LEU A 9 -42.04 -20.48 33.02
CA LEU A 9 -41.42 -19.30 33.64
C LEU A 9 -39.93 -19.54 33.97
N LEU A 10 -39.61 -20.71 34.53
CA LEU A 10 -38.23 -21.09 34.87
C LEU A 10 -37.34 -21.24 33.63
N LEU A 11 -37.88 -21.78 32.53
CA LEU A 11 -37.19 -21.87 31.24
C LEU A 11 -36.95 -20.49 30.62
N VAL A 12 -37.93 -19.58 30.67
CA VAL A 12 -37.79 -18.21 30.14
C VAL A 12 -36.78 -17.41 30.96
N VAL A 13 -36.80 -17.52 32.29
CA VAL A 13 -35.80 -16.87 33.15
C VAL A 13 -34.40 -17.46 32.93
N SER A 14 -34.28 -18.77 32.74
CA SER A 14 -33.02 -19.43 32.39
C SER A 14 -32.48 -18.95 31.04
N LEU A 15 -33.36 -18.81 30.03
CA LEU A 15 -33.04 -18.27 28.71
C LEU A 15 -32.61 -16.80 28.80
N LEU A 16 -33.30 -15.99 29.61
CA LEU A 16 -32.96 -14.58 29.85
C LEU A 16 -31.61 -14.43 30.57
N MET A 17 -31.33 -15.31 31.54
CA MET A 17 -30.05 -15.36 32.27
C MET A 17 -28.89 -15.85 31.38
N LEU A 18 -29.17 -16.64 30.34
CA LEU A 18 -28.19 -17.01 29.30
C LEU A 18 -27.92 -15.84 28.34
N CYS A 19 -28.93 -15.02 28.02
CA CYS A 19 -28.80 -13.86 27.13
C CYS A 19 -28.09 -12.64 27.77
N CYS A 20 -28.00 -12.56 29.10
CA CYS A 20 -27.34 -11.44 29.79
C CYS A 20 -25.83 -11.63 30.00
N ARG A 21 -25.22 -12.74 29.55
CA ARG A 21 -23.76 -12.89 29.48
C ARG A 21 -23.22 -12.21 28.22
N GLY A 22 -23.40 -10.90 28.15
CA GLY A 22 -22.64 -10.06 27.24
C GLY A 22 -21.22 -9.94 27.76
N ASP A 23 -20.27 -10.58 27.07
CA ASP A 23 -18.85 -10.40 27.29
C ASP A 23 -18.49 -8.93 27.04
N LYS A 24 -18.43 -8.14 28.11
CA LYS A 24 -17.82 -6.81 28.07
C LYS A 24 -16.32 -6.98 28.02
N LYS A 25 -15.77 -7.17 26.82
CA LYS A 25 -14.34 -7.01 26.56
C LYS A 25 -14.00 -5.53 26.75
N LYS A 26 -13.57 -5.17 27.95
CA LYS A 26 -12.91 -3.89 28.23
C LYS A 26 -11.45 -4.04 27.81
N ASP A 27 -11.20 -3.99 26.52
CA ASP A 27 -9.84 -3.75 26.04
C ASP A 27 -9.60 -2.25 26.24
N ALA A 28 -9.15 -1.92 27.45
CA ALA A 28 -8.68 -0.59 27.78
C ALA A 28 -7.49 -0.29 26.88
N ASP A 29 -7.67 0.72 26.03
CA ASP A 29 -6.72 1.25 25.06
C ASP A 29 -5.46 1.78 25.78
N LYS A 30 -4.62 0.85 26.26
CA LYS A 30 -3.34 1.14 26.88
C LYS A 30 -2.36 1.36 25.73
N LYS A 31 -2.32 2.59 25.25
CA LYS A 31 -1.32 3.06 24.28
C LYS A 31 0.07 2.96 24.90
N THR A 32 0.80 1.87 24.66
CA THR A 32 2.16 1.70 25.17
C THR A 32 3.19 2.12 24.12
N THR A 33 4.34 2.64 24.57
CA THR A 33 5.45 2.96 23.68
C THR A 33 6.24 1.69 23.39
N PHE A 34 6.32 1.33 22.11
CA PHE A 34 7.05 0.16 21.66
C PHE A 34 8.57 0.33 21.89
N LYS A 35 9.18 -0.61 22.62
CA LYS A 35 10.64 -0.63 22.85
C LYS A 35 11.31 -1.55 21.84
N ALA A 36 11.78 -0.98 20.74
CA ALA A 36 12.40 -1.75 19.67
C ALA A 36 13.75 -2.37 20.07
N THR A 37 13.99 -3.57 19.55
CA THR A 37 15.28 -4.29 19.64
C THR A 37 15.87 -4.55 18.26
N GLN A 38 17.08 -5.13 18.19
CA GLN A 38 17.73 -5.53 16.94
C GLN A 38 17.02 -6.70 16.23
N GLU A 39 16.26 -7.51 16.96
CA GLU A 39 15.45 -8.60 16.41
C GLU A 39 14.00 -8.17 16.16
N TRP A 40 13.33 -8.90 15.26
CA TRP A 40 11.93 -8.69 14.91
C TRP A 40 11.01 -8.99 16.10
N GLN A 41 10.22 -8.00 16.49
CA GLN A 41 9.25 -8.12 17.57
C GLN A 41 7.84 -7.77 17.09
N THR A 42 6.83 -8.53 17.54
CA THR A 42 5.43 -8.29 17.20
C THR A 42 4.90 -7.01 17.83
N VAL A 43 4.30 -6.15 17.01
CA VAL A 43 3.66 -4.89 17.41
C VAL A 43 2.21 -5.14 17.79
N GLN A 44 1.76 -4.66 18.95
CA GLN A 44 0.35 -4.75 19.36
C GLN A 44 -0.49 -3.63 18.72
N GLU A 45 -1.77 -3.90 18.52
CA GLU A 45 -2.73 -2.90 18.08
C GLU A 45 -2.89 -1.83 19.17
N GLY A 46 -2.50 -0.59 18.86
CA GLY A 46 -2.52 0.53 19.81
C GLY A 46 -1.15 1.01 20.28
N ASP A 47 -0.05 0.31 19.96
CA ASP A 47 1.29 0.76 20.33
C ASP A 47 1.77 1.95 19.49
N ILE A 48 2.46 2.91 20.14
CA ILE A 48 3.17 3.99 19.43
C ILE A 48 4.54 3.48 19.04
N LEU A 49 4.82 3.52 17.75
CA LEU A 49 6.11 3.14 17.20
C LEU A 49 6.96 4.40 16.92
N PRO A 50 8.18 4.49 17.46
CA PRO A 50 9.10 5.58 17.12
C PRO A 50 9.54 5.52 15.65
N SER A 51 9.89 6.67 15.10
CA SER A 51 10.46 6.80 13.75
C SER A 51 11.83 6.10 13.65
N GLY A 52 12.19 5.61 12.47
CA GLY A 52 13.49 4.95 12.23
C GLY A 52 13.54 3.45 12.54
N LEU A 53 12.39 2.82 12.80
CA LEU A 53 12.26 1.36 12.88
C LEU A 53 11.98 0.75 11.50
N HIS A 54 12.46 -0.48 11.29
CA HIS A 54 12.10 -1.29 10.13
C HIS A 54 10.80 -2.02 10.43
N TYR A 55 9.82 -1.93 9.53
CA TYR A 55 8.51 -2.58 9.67
C TYR A 55 8.32 -3.68 8.64
N ARG A 56 7.69 -4.78 9.06
CA ARG A 56 7.17 -5.81 8.14
C ARG A 56 5.85 -6.38 8.63
N MET A 57 5.11 -7.00 7.72
CA MET A 57 3.97 -7.84 8.04
C MET A 57 4.38 -9.30 7.94
N ASN A 58 4.17 -10.07 9.00
CA ASN A 58 4.35 -11.52 8.96
C ASN A 58 3.12 -12.16 8.30
N LEU A 59 3.30 -12.75 7.12
CA LEU A 59 2.20 -13.28 6.32
C LEU A 59 1.61 -14.58 6.88
N GLU A 60 2.36 -15.34 7.68
CA GLU A 60 1.87 -16.57 8.30
C GLU A 60 0.95 -16.27 9.50
N THR A 61 1.33 -15.26 10.29
CA THR A 61 0.59 -14.91 11.52
C THR A 61 -0.36 -13.74 11.33
N GLY A 62 -0.24 -12.99 10.23
CA GLY A 62 -0.97 -11.75 9.95
C GLY A 62 -0.61 -10.59 10.88
N LYS A 63 0.48 -10.69 11.65
CA LYS A 63 0.86 -9.68 12.65
C LYS A 63 1.95 -8.75 12.13
N LYS A 64 1.88 -7.48 12.55
CA LYS A 64 2.91 -6.47 12.29
C LYS A 64 4.12 -6.73 13.18
N GLU A 65 5.31 -6.62 12.61
CA GLU A 65 6.58 -6.76 13.32
C GLU A 65 7.47 -5.54 13.05
N ALA A 66 8.28 -5.16 14.05
CA ALA A 66 9.24 -4.08 13.92
C ALA A 66 10.59 -4.44 14.56
N LYS A 67 11.69 -3.91 14.01
CA LYS A 67 13.04 -3.98 14.57
C LYS A 67 13.80 -2.67 14.40
N LEU A 68 14.85 -2.47 15.18
CA LEU A 68 15.79 -1.35 15.03
C LEU A 68 16.66 -1.58 13.78
N ILE A 69 16.92 -0.51 13.02
CA ILE A 69 17.85 -0.55 11.89
C ILE A 69 19.26 -0.35 12.43
N ASP A 70 20.16 -1.29 12.16
CA ASP A 70 21.59 -1.07 12.38
C ASP A 70 22.18 -0.28 11.21
N MET A 71 22.68 0.92 11.48
CA MET A 71 23.29 1.80 10.49
C MET A 71 24.60 1.24 9.92
N ASN A 72 25.23 0.30 10.63
CA ASN A 72 26.48 -0.34 10.20
C ASN A 72 26.25 -1.64 9.41
N ASP A 73 25.01 -2.15 9.44
CA ASP A 73 24.61 -3.39 8.79
C ASP A 73 24.01 -3.10 7.40
N ASN A 74 24.86 -2.62 6.48
CA ASN A 74 24.58 -2.62 5.04
C ASN A 74 24.67 -4.05 4.46
N ASN A 75 24.25 -5.06 5.22
CA ASN A 75 24.11 -6.39 4.68
C ASN A 75 22.84 -6.42 3.84
N ASN A 76 23.07 -6.59 2.54
CA ASN A 76 22.11 -6.96 1.52
C ASN A 76 21.47 -8.31 1.88
N ASP A 77 20.60 -8.35 2.90
CA ASP A 77 19.64 -9.45 3.00
C ASP A 77 18.53 -9.20 1.99
N ASP A 78 18.83 -9.72 0.81
CA ASP A 78 18.00 -9.92 -0.35
C ASP A 78 16.76 -10.76 -0.02
N SER A 79 15.62 -10.11 0.18
CA SER A 79 14.31 -10.71 -0.10
C SER A 79 13.22 -9.67 -0.33
N GLY A 80 13.52 -8.62 -1.09
CA GLY A 80 12.52 -7.62 -1.42
C GLY A 80 13.09 -6.51 -2.24
N LYS A 81 12.83 -6.56 -3.56
CA LYS A 81 12.85 -5.40 -4.46
C LYS A 81 12.61 -4.12 -3.67
N LYS A 82 13.54 -3.17 -3.80
CA LYS A 82 13.39 -1.75 -3.45
C LYS A 82 11.90 -1.37 -3.48
N SER A 83 11.25 -1.41 -2.31
CA SER A 83 9.92 -0.84 -2.17
C SER A 83 10.13 0.64 -2.42
N ALA A 84 9.55 1.13 -3.50
CA ALA A 84 9.74 2.47 -4.05
C ALA A 84 9.14 3.58 -3.15
N LEU A 85 9.11 3.39 -1.83
CA LEU A 85 8.38 4.24 -0.88
C LEU A 85 9.18 4.68 0.35
N THR A 86 10.47 4.37 0.48
CA THR A 86 11.32 5.06 1.46
C THR A 86 11.88 6.34 0.85
N TYR A 87 11.23 7.46 1.16
CA TYR A 87 11.80 8.80 0.99
C TYR A 87 12.95 8.96 2.00
N ASP A 88 14.16 9.07 1.49
CA ASP A 88 15.36 9.43 2.26
C ASP A 88 15.45 10.96 2.28
N GLU A 89 15.11 11.58 3.42
CA GLU A 89 15.23 13.03 3.66
C GLU A 89 16.69 13.51 3.66
N THR A 90 17.66 12.60 3.63
CA THR A 90 19.09 12.91 3.78
C THR A 90 19.92 12.54 2.55
N LYS A 91 19.41 12.80 1.34
CA LYS A 91 20.32 13.16 0.25
C LYS A 91 20.75 14.60 0.47
N GLN A 92 21.91 14.75 1.12
CA GLN A 92 22.83 15.85 0.85
C GLN A 92 22.70 16.21 -0.64
N GLU A 93 22.42 17.48 -0.93
CA GLU A 93 22.67 18.07 -2.24
C GLU A 93 24.16 17.88 -2.54
N VAL A 94 24.49 16.70 -3.07
CA VAL A 94 25.79 16.47 -3.65
C VAL A 94 25.77 17.34 -4.88
N ASN A 95 26.39 18.52 -4.79
CA ASN A 95 26.54 19.41 -5.91
C ASN A 95 27.27 18.65 -7.03
N ILE A 96 26.48 18.16 -7.98
CA ILE A 96 26.93 17.31 -9.08
C ILE A 96 27.95 18.11 -9.92
N GLU A 97 27.83 19.44 -9.94
CA GLU A 97 28.72 20.36 -10.65
C GLU A 97 30.13 20.32 -10.06
N ASP A 98 30.28 20.25 -8.73
CA ASP A 98 31.58 20.19 -8.07
C ASP A 98 32.29 18.84 -8.31
N LYS A 99 31.54 17.73 -8.29
CA LYS A 99 32.10 16.39 -8.61
C LYS A 99 32.49 16.25 -10.08
N ILE A 100 31.71 16.83 -11.00
CA ILE A 100 32.04 16.84 -12.43
C ILE A 100 33.27 17.71 -12.68
N ALA A 101 33.34 18.90 -12.07
CA ALA A 101 34.50 19.79 -12.20
C ALA A 101 35.79 19.14 -11.67
N GLU A 102 35.71 18.42 -10.55
CA GLU A 102 36.87 17.72 -9.98
C GLU A 102 37.30 16.52 -10.83
N SER A 103 36.35 15.78 -11.40
CA SER A 103 36.65 14.67 -12.32
C SER A 103 37.31 15.15 -13.61
N ILE A 104 36.84 16.28 -14.17
CA ILE A 104 37.43 16.91 -15.37
C ILE A 104 38.85 17.43 -15.08
N ARG A 105 39.10 17.97 -13.89
CA ARG A 105 40.44 18.41 -13.48
C ARG A 105 41.43 17.24 -13.39
N LYS A 106 41.04 16.12 -12.78
CA LYS A 106 41.88 14.91 -12.69
C LYS A 106 42.24 14.37 -14.08
N ILE A 107 41.29 14.37 -15.02
CA ILE A 107 41.53 13.93 -16.40
C ILE A 107 42.51 14.86 -17.13
N ASN A 108 42.45 16.16 -16.86
CA ASN A 108 43.35 17.16 -17.47
C ASN A 108 44.78 17.11 -16.93
N ASP A 109 44.97 16.76 -15.65
CA ASP A 109 46.30 16.64 -15.04
C ASP A 109 47.03 15.35 -15.48
N GLU A 110 46.30 14.28 -15.81
CA GLU A 110 46.88 12.99 -16.20
C GLU A 110 47.25 12.91 -17.70
N ASN A 111 46.67 13.73 -18.58
CA ASN A 111 47.01 13.72 -20.01
C ASN A 111 46.82 15.09 -20.70
N PRO A 112 47.86 15.94 -20.78
CA PRO A 112 47.76 17.30 -21.34
C PRO A 112 47.56 17.34 -22.87
N SER A 113 47.53 16.19 -23.57
CA SER A 113 47.40 16.13 -25.04
C SER A 113 45.95 16.15 -25.54
N VAL A 114 44.94 16.11 -24.67
CA VAL A 114 43.52 16.19 -25.05
C VAL A 114 43.12 17.65 -25.29
N ARG A 115 43.82 18.35 -26.19
CA ARG A 115 43.54 19.72 -26.58
C ARG A 115 43.32 19.83 -28.08
N SER A 116 42.19 19.30 -28.52
CA SER A 116 41.34 19.93 -29.54
C SER A 116 40.15 19.02 -29.79
N LEU A 117 39.10 19.14 -28.98
CA LEU A 117 37.78 18.73 -29.43
C LEU A 117 37.42 19.64 -30.61
N ASP A 118 37.11 19.06 -31.76
CA ASP A 118 36.67 19.79 -32.93
C ASP A 118 35.42 20.63 -32.52
N PRO A 119 35.33 21.93 -32.84
CA PRO A 119 34.19 22.78 -32.46
C PRO A 119 32.81 22.19 -32.84
N ALA A 120 32.77 21.32 -33.85
CA ALA A 120 31.57 20.56 -34.21
C ALA A 120 31.12 19.61 -33.09
N THR A 121 32.05 18.90 -32.45
CA THR A 121 31.76 17.93 -31.38
C THR A 121 31.33 18.62 -30.08
N GLU A 122 31.87 19.81 -29.79
CA GLU A 122 31.45 20.59 -28.61
C GLU A 122 30.01 21.10 -28.74
N SER A 123 29.60 21.50 -29.95
CA SER A 123 28.22 21.93 -30.21
C SER A 123 27.22 20.77 -30.05
N GLU A 124 27.58 19.57 -30.50
CA GLU A 124 26.73 18.38 -30.39
C GLU A 124 26.55 17.94 -28.93
N ILE A 125 27.62 17.96 -28.13
CA ILE A 125 27.56 17.68 -26.69
C ILE A 125 26.67 18.69 -25.96
N LYS A 126 26.80 19.99 -26.27
CA LYS A 126 25.94 21.04 -25.67
C LYS A 126 24.47 20.86 -26.02
N GLN A 127 24.16 20.37 -27.23
CA GLN A 127 22.80 20.12 -27.67
C GLN A 127 22.19 18.90 -26.95
N LEU A 128 22.94 17.81 -26.80
CA LEU A 128 22.51 16.63 -26.04
C LEU A 128 22.27 16.93 -24.55
N ILE A 129 23.10 17.78 -23.94
CA ILE A 129 22.91 18.23 -22.55
C ILE A 129 21.64 19.10 -22.43
N LYS A 130 21.38 19.96 -23.42
CA LYS A 130 20.17 20.80 -23.45
C LYS A 130 18.90 19.98 -23.63
N ASP A 131 18.96 18.94 -24.44
CA ASP A 131 17.84 18.01 -24.67
C ASP A 131 17.62 17.08 -23.45
N GLY A 132 18.69 16.70 -22.74
CA GLY A 132 18.62 16.02 -21.45
C GLY A 132 17.95 16.87 -20.36
N LYS A 133 18.34 18.14 -20.22
CA LYS A 133 17.72 19.08 -19.27
C LYS A 133 16.24 19.36 -19.57
N LYS A 134 15.81 19.26 -20.84
CA LYS A 134 14.39 19.37 -21.19
C LYS A 134 13.54 18.23 -20.65
N LYS A 135 14.10 17.03 -20.47
CA LYS A 135 13.38 15.85 -19.94
C LYS A 135 13.16 15.91 -18.42
N GLU A 136 14.02 16.60 -17.68
CA GLU A 136 13.80 16.81 -16.23
C GLU A 136 12.57 17.68 -15.93
N ASN A 137 12.22 18.59 -16.83
CA ASN A 137 11.06 19.47 -16.69
C ASN A 137 9.75 18.84 -17.21
N GLU A 138 9.75 17.55 -17.55
CA GLU A 138 8.56 16.84 -18.06
C GLU A 138 7.67 16.28 -16.93
N PHE A 139 8.16 16.28 -15.68
CA PHE A 139 7.39 15.84 -14.54
C PHE A 139 6.44 16.94 -14.04
N ARG A 140 5.17 16.59 -13.84
CA ARG A 140 4.18 17.47 -13.21
C ARG A 140 4.62 17.85 -11.79
N SER A 141 4.26 19.05 -11.35
CA SER A 141 4.57 19.48 -9.99
C SER A 141 3.80 18.65 -8.97
N TYR A 142 4.32 18.55 -7.73
CA TYR A 142 3.63 17.83 -6.65
C TYR A 142 2.23 18.39 -6.39
N GLU A 143 2.07 19.71 -6.45
CA GLU A 143 0.79 20.38 -6.27
C GLU A 143 -0.20 20.05 -7.40
N GLU A 144 0.28 19.97 -8.64
CA GLU A 144 -0.52 19.55 -9.79
C GLU A 144 -0.95 18.08 -9.66
N LEU A 145 -0.04 17.19 -9.28
CA LEU A 145 -0.33 15.77 -9.05
C LEU A 145 -1.34 15.57 -7.92
N LYS A 146 -1.21 16.33 -6.82
CA LYS A 146 -2.13 16.27 -5.69
C LYS A 146 -3.51 16.78 -6.08
N SER A 147 -3.59 17.88 -6.82
CA SER A 147 -4.85 18.41 -7.34
C SER A 147 -5.54 17.41 -8.27
N VAL A 148 -4.79 16.78 -9.18
CA VAL A 148 -5.33 15.76 -10.10
C VAL A 148 -5.79 14.53 -9.32
N PHE A 149 -5.06 14.12 -8.29
CA PHE A 149 -5.45 13.00 -7.43
C PHE A 149 -6.72 13.29 -6.62
N ASP A 150 -6.81 14.47 -6.01
CA ASP A 150 -7.98 14.93 -5.25
C ASP A 150 -9.21 15.08 -6.18
N GLU A 151 -9.00 15.56 -7.42
CA GLU A 151 -10.03 15.67 -8.45
C GLU A 151 -10.50 14.29 -8.97
N MET A 152 -9.61 13.31 -9.04
CA MET A 152 -9.95 11.95 -9.50
C MET A 152 -10.87 11.18 -8.54
N ASN A 153 -11.21 11.73 -7.37
CA ASN A 153 -12.14 11.17 -6.36
C ASN A 153 -12.02 9.64 -6.27
N ILE A 154 -10.77 9.15 -6.17
CA ILE A 154 -10.47 7.72 -6.05
C ILE A 154 -10.93 7.32 -4.66
N THR A 155 -12.20 6.94 -4.56
CA THR A 155 -12.71 6.24 -3.40
C THR A 155 -11.97 4.91 -3.38
N VAL A 156 -11.13 4.71 -2.36
CA VAL A 156 -10.47 3.43 -2.10
C VAL A 156 -11.56 2.48 -1.60
N GLU A 157 -12.36 1.96 -2.54
CA GLU A 157 -13.32 0.90 -2.26
C GLU A 157 -12.52 -0.40 -2.05
N THR A 158 -12.77 -1.10 -0.93
CA THR A 158 -12.19 -2.42 -0.74
C THR A 158 -12.90 -3.44 -1.64
N ASP A 159 -12.25 -4.55 -1.97
CA ASP A 159 -12.87 -5.62 -2.77
C ASP A 159 -14.22 -6.09 -2.18
N SER A 160 -14.37 -6.02 -0.86
CA SER A 160 -15.64 -6.32 -0.16
C SER A 160 -16.71 -5.26 -0.40
N ASP A 161 -16.34 -3.98 -0.46
CA ASP A 161 -17.26 -2.88 -0.77
C ASP A 161 -17.74 -2.96 -2.23
N ILE A 162 -16.82 -3.27 -3.15
CA ILE A 162 -17.12 -3.49 -4.57
C ILE A 162 -18.12 -4.66 -4.72
N LEU A 163 -17.86 -5.79 -4.05
CA LEU A 163 -18.76 -6.96 -4.06
C LEU A 163 -20.15 -6.61 -3.50
N ASN A 164 -20.21 -5.88 -2.39
CA ASN A 164 -21.49 -5.48 -1.77
C ASN A 164 -22.27 -4.52 -2.67
N LYS A 165 -21.60 -3.60 -3.35
CA LYS A 165 -22.20 -2.67 -4.32
C LYS A 165 -22.73 -3.40 -5.55
N LEU A 166 -21.97 -4.37 -6.06
CA LEU A 166 -22.37 -5.22 -7.19
C LEU A 166 -23.60 -6.06 -6.84
N LEU A 167 -23.59 -6.66 -5.63
CA LEU A 167 -24.70 -7.44 -5.10
C LEU A 167 -25.95 -6.57 -4.89
N ALA A 168 -25.79 -5.39 -4.29
CA ALA A 168 -26.88 -4.44 -4.07
C ALA A 168 -27.53 -4.01 -5.40
N THR A 169 -26.70 -3.73 -6.41
CA THR A 169 -27.15 -3.37 -7.76
C THR A 169 -27.92 -4.51 -8.43
N PHE A 170 -27.49 -5.76 -8.24
CA PHE A 170 -28.19 -6.94 -8.75
C PHE A 170 -29.51 -7.24 -8.00
N THR A 171 -29.61 -6.89 -6.71
CA THR A 171 -30.84 -7.05 -5.91
C THR A 171 -31.87 -5.96 -6.11
N LEU A 172 -31.57 -4.91 -6.88
CA LEU A 172 -32.57 -3.89 -7.21
C LEU A 172 -33.74 -4.58 -7.91
N PRO A 173 -34.96 -4.53 -7.32
CA PRO A 173 -36.11 -5.14 -7.95
C PRO A 173 -36.38 -4.39 -9.25
N ALA A 174 -36.74 -5.14 -10.30
CA ALA A 174 -37.08 -4.70 -11.64
C ALA A 174 -38.36 -3.81 -11.69
N ASN A 175 -38.52 -2.89 -10.75
CA ASN A 175 -39.73 -2.14 -10.43
C ASN A 175 -39.52 -0.62 -10.51
N SER A 176 -38.41 -0.15 -11.06
CA SER A 176 -38.24 1.28 -11.36
C SER A 176 -38.72 1.51 -12.79
N GLU A 177 -39.87 2.18 -12.94
CA GLU A 177 -40.50 2.59 -14.21
C GLU A 177 -39.67 3.58 -15.05
N VAL A 178 -38.35 3.64 -14.85
CA VAL A 178 -37.48 4.60 -15.52
C VAL A 178 -36.34 3.84 -16.16
N VAL A 179 -36.22 4.08 -17.47
CA VAL A 179 -35.07 3.84 -18.35
C VAL A 179 -35.19 2.58 -19.22
N ASP A 180 -35.96 2.76 -20.29
CA ASP A 180 -35.58 2.32 -21.64
C ASP A 180 -34.07 2.48 -21.88
N ASP A 181 -33.45 1.50 -22.55
CA ASP A 181 -32.11 1.56 -23.16
C ASP A 181 -30.91 0.92 -22.41
N ILE A 182 -31.17 0.00 -21.48
CA ILE A 182 -30.11 -0.84 -20.91
C ILE A 182 -30.33 -2.29 -21.37
N ASN A 183 -29.39 -2.83 -22.14
CA ASN A 183 -29.42 -4.24 -22.52
C ASN A 183 -29.13 -5.09 -21.27
N MET A 184 -30.18 -5.41 -20.54
CA MET A 184 -30.14 -6.08 -19.24
C MET A 184 -29.32 -7.37 -19.27
N GLU A 185 -29.27 -8.06 -20.43
CA GLU A 185 -28.42 -9.23 -20.62
C GLU A 185 -26.93 -8.89 -20.64
N SER A 186 -26.51 -7.81 -21.33
CA SER A 186 -25.08 -7.43 -21.37
C SER A 186 -24.57 -6.97 -20.02
N ASP A 187 -25.40 -6.25 -19.27
CA ASP A 187 -25.02 -5.74 -17.96
C ASP A 187 -24.94 -6.85 -16.94
N VAL A 188 -25.92 -7.77 -16.93
CA VAL A 188 -25.86 -8.98 -16.11
C VAL A 188 -24.63 -9.82 -16.46
N ILE A 189 -24.28 -9.96 -17.75
CA ILE A 189 -23.07 -10.67 -18.17
C ILE A 189 -21.81 -9.96 -17.69
N ASN A 190 -21.76 -8.63 -17.75
CA ASN A 190 -20.62 -7.85 -17.27
C ASN A 190 -20.46 -7.98 -15.74
N TYR A 191 -21.56 -7.89 -14.98
CA TYR A 191 -21.55 -8.14 -13.55
C TYR A 191 -21.07 -9.55 -13.22
N LEU A 192 -21.53 -10.57 -13.98
CA LEU A 192 -21.11 -11.95 -13.77
C LEU A 192 -19.60 -12.13 -14.03
N LYS A 193 -19.06 -11.46 -15.04
CA LYS A 193 -17.62 -11.47 -15.35
C LYS A 193 -16.79 -10.77 -14.27
N ASP A 194 -17.29 -9.68 -13.71
CA ASP A 194 -16.64 -8.99 -12.60
C ASP A 194 -16.62 -9.86 -11.34
N PHE A 195 -17.73 -10.56 -11.07
CA PHE A 195 -17.76 -11.59 -10.01
C PHE A 195 -16.78 -12.73 -10.27
N GLU A 196 -16.70 -13.25 -11.49
CA GLU A 196 -15.76 -14.30 -11.87
C GLU A 196 -14.31 -13.85 -11.64
N TYR A 197 -13.98 -12.60 -12.02
CA TYR A 197 -12.66 -12.03 -11.81
C TYR A 197 -12.32 -11.94 -10.31
N LEU A 198 -13.23 -11.42 -9.49
CA LEU A 198 -13.01 -11.27 -8.05
C LEU A 198 -12.88 -12.63 -7.35
N VAL A 199 -13.74 -13.60 -7.68
CA VAL A 199 -13.62 -14.97 -7.16
C VAL A 199 -12.30 -15.62 -7.59
N SER A 200 -11.90 -15.44 -8.85
CA SER A 200 -10.60 -15.91 -9.36
C SER A 200 -9.43 -15.31 -8.59
N GLN A 201 -9.48 -14.02 -8.23
CA GLN A 201 -8.45 -13.40 -7.40
C GLN A 201 -8.40 -14.03 -6.00
N ILE A 202 -9.54 -14.29 -5.37
CA ILE A 202 -9.63 -14.98 -4.08
C ILE A 202 -9.01 -16.38 -4.18
N ASP A 203 -9.34 -17.13 -5.23
CA ASP A 203 -8.79 -18.47 -5.45
C ASP A 203 -7.28 -18.44 -5.69
N LYS A 204 -6.78 -17.48 -6.47
CA LYS A 204 -5.34 -17.25 -6.67
C LYS A 204 -4.65 -16.90 -5.35
N ALA A 205 -5.25 -16.05 -4.52
CA ALA A 205 -4.73 -15.70 -3.21
C ALA A 205 -4.67 -16.92 -2.28
N ARG A 206 -5.74 -17.73 -2.25
CA ARG A 206 -5.75 -19.00 -1.49
C ARG A 206 -4.68 -19.97 -2.01
N HIS A 207 -4.53 -20.08 -3.32
CA HIS A 207 -3.49 -20.90 -3.92
C HIS A 207 -2.09 -20.41 -3.53
N PHE A 208 -1.85 -19.11 -3.56
CA PHE A 208 -0.58 -18.51 -3.16
C PHE A 208 -0.24 -18.82 -1.70
N VAL A 209 -1.20 -18.66 -0.78
CA VAL A 209 -1.03 -19.03 0.64
C VAL A 209 -0.77 -20.53 0.79
N SER A 210 -1.48 -21.38 0.05
CA SER A 210 -1.27 -22.84 0.09
C SER A 210 0.12 -23.29 -0.39
N ARG A 211 0.79 -22.44 -1.18
CA ARG A 211 2.18 -22.66 -1.64
C ARG A 211 3.22 -21.94 -0.76
N ASN A 212 2.86 -21.49 0.45
CA ASN A 212 3.73 -20.71 1.32
C ASN A 212 4.30 -19.45 0.64
N GLY A 213 3.52 -18.83 -0.25
CA GLY A 213 3.91 -17.62 -0.96
C GLY A 213 4.86 -17.82 -2.15
N GLN A 214 4.92 -19.04 -2.71
CA GLN A 214 5.69 -19.39 -3.91
C GLN A 214 4.82 -19.60 -5.15
#